data_AF-A0A0D5ZIG3-F1
#
_entry.id   AF-A0A0D5ZIG3-F1
#
_cell.length_a   1.000
_cell.length_b   1.000
_cell.length_c   1.000
_cell.angle_alpha   90.00
_cell.angle_beta   90.00
_cell.angle_gamma   90.00
#
_symmetry.space_group_name_H-M   'P 1'
#
loop_
_entity.id
_entity.type
_entity.pdbx_description
1 polymer ?
#
loop_
_entity_poly.entity_id
_entity_poly.type
_entity_poly.pdbx_seq_one_letter_code
_entity_poly.pdbx_strand_id
1 'polypeptide(L)'
;MSFNSADYISERIRVTNSYKEAVSLRDQVWSISGKIELKQFVDLRDRVEKKIKEFDRPIFEDAKVNVKFPDGRITSVDSREINIVVGKGIGLSEYVFREFPDASDFEVIYAGFEDPLEKILGKDADDSRLELGANRDFKGGMIREAVERIVKLALKLVNFLFSTYSRAFPDIAEDLRIIKDRIEELFEKISTTYF
;
A
#
# COMPACT_ATOMS: atom_id res chain seq x y z
N MET A 1 25.28 -10.38 -12.95
CA MET A 1 24.85 -9.16 -12.23
C MET A 1 24.67 -9.56 -10.77
N SER A 2 25.56 -9.14 -9.87
CA SER A 2 25.36 -9.39 -8.43
C SER A 2 24.33 -8.38 -7.93
N PHE A 3 23.15 -8.85 -7.55
CA PHE A 3 22.23 -8.02 -6.79
C PHE A 3 22.93 -7.58 -5.51
N ASN A 4 23.09 -6.27 -5.33
CA ASN A 4 23.68 -5.72 -4.12
C ASN A 4 22.69 -5.98 -2.97
N SER A 5 23.12 -6.76 -1.97
CA SER A 5 22.24 -7.19 -0.86
C SER A 5 21.56 -6.02 -0.14
N ALA A 6 22.21 -4.85 -0.11
CA ALA A 6 21.66 -3.62 0.45
C ALA A 6 20.47 -3.07 -0.35
N ASP A 7 20.54 -3.06 -1.68
CA ASP A 7 19.47 -2.55 -2.55
C ASP A 7 18.22 -3.43 -2.44
N TYR A 8 18.42 -4.74 -2.36
CA TYR A 8 17.34 -5.71 -2.15
C TYR A 8 16.63 -5.49 -0.79
N ILE A 9 17.38 -5.31 0.29
CA ILE A 9 16.81 -5.05 1.61
C ILE A 9 16.09 -3.70 1.64
N SER A 10 16.65 -2.67 1.00
CA SER A 10 16.02 -1.36 0.89
C SER A 10 14.65 -1.45 0.22
N GLU A 11 14.54 -2.15 -0.92
CA GLU A 11 13.27 -2.28 -1.62
C GLU A 11 12.24 -3.07 -0.78
N ARG A 12 12.67 -4.12 -0.08
CA ARG A 12 11.79 -4.85 0.84
C ARG A 12 11.28 -4.00 1.99
N ILE A 13 12.12 -3.16 2.61
CA ILE A 13 11.69 -2.22 3.65
C ILE A 13 10.61 -1.26 3.12
N ARG A 14 10.76 -0.82 1.87
CA ARG A 14 9.80 0.09 1.24
C ARG A 14 8.43 -0.57 1.03
N VAL A 15 8.40 -1.77 0.45
CA VAL A 15 7.15 -2.40 -0.01
C VAL A 15 6.45 -3.25 1.07
N THR A 16 7.12 -3.60 2.17
CA THR A 16 6.51 -4.44 3.19
C THR A 16 5.31 -3.77 3.83
N ASN A 17 4.23 -4.53 3.96
CA ASN A 17 3.01 -4.13 4.67
C ASN A 17 2.76 -5.01 5.90
N SER A 18 3.69 -5.91 6.24
CA SER A 18 3.63 -6.79 7.42
C SER A 18 4.54 -6.27 8.52
N TYR A 19 4.02 -6.19 9.74
CA TYR A 19 4.81 -5.79 10.89
C TYR A 19 5.94 -6.78 11.18
N LYS A 20 5.64 -8.08 11.15
CA LYS A 20 6.63 -9.13 11.41
C LYS A 20 7.72 -9.16 10.34
N GLU A 21 7.39 -8.92 9.07
CA GLU A 21 8.40 -8.79 8.02
C GLU A 21 9.29 -7.55 8.26
N ALA A 22 8.73 -6.41 8.64
CA ALA A 22 9.52 -5.23 9.00
C ALA A 22 10.49 -5.49 10.17
N VAL A 23 10.04 -6.22 11.20
CA VAL A 23 10.90 -6.66 12.31
C VAL A 23 11.99 -7.62 11.83
N SER A 24 11.66 -8.58 10.95
CA SER A 24 12.65 -9.50 10.37
C SER A 24 13.68 -8.78 9.50
N LEU A 25 13.27 -7.76 8.74
CA LEU A 25 14.16 -6.93 7.95
C LEU A 25 15.13 -6.15 8.83
N ARG A 26 14.71 -5.71 10.02
CA ARG A 26 15.61 -5.09 10.99
C ARG A 26 16.74 -6.04 11.36
N ASP A 27 16.42 -7.28 11.71
CA ASP A 27 17.43 -8.29 12.06
C ASP A 27 18.38 -8.58 10.88
N GLN A 28 17.85 -8.59 9.65
CA GLN A 28 18.68 -8.70 8.44
C GLN A 28 19.62 -7.51 8.27
N VAL A 29 19.15 -6.27 8.49
CA VAL A 29 19.99 -5.06 8.48
C VAL A 29 21.10 -5.16 9.52
N TRP A 30 20.81 -5.61 10.74
CA TRP A 30 21.84 -5.83 11.76
C TRP A 30 22.87 -6.89 11.35
N SER A 31 22.43 -7.97 10.69
CA SER A 31 23.30 -9.07 10.26
C SER A 31 24.33 -8.69 9.17
N ILE A 32 24.08 -7.59 8.45
CA ILE A 32 24.99 -7.05 7.42
C ILE A 32 25.87 -5.92 7.95
N SER A 33 25.77 -5.58 9.24
CA SER A 33 26.67 -4.62 9.87
C SER A 33 28.13 -5.06 9.69
N GLY A 34 28.98 -4.14 9.23
CA GLY A 34 30.38 -4.41 8.90
C GLY A 34 30.64 -5.14 7.58
N LYS A 35 29.60 -5.56 6.83
CA LYS A 35 29.73 -6.17 5.49
C LYS A 35 29.46 -5.18 4.35
N ILE A 36 28.88 -4.03 4.67
CA ILE A 36 28.56 -2.95 3.74
C ILE A 36 29.15 -1.62 4.25
N GLU A 37 29.14 -0.58 3.42
CA GLU A 37 29.59 0.74 3.84
C GLU A 37 28.76 1.28 5.02
N LEU A 38 29.44 1.93 5.98
CA LEU A 38 28.78 2.46 7.18
C LEU A 38 27.60 3.39 6.85
N LYS A 39 27.76 4.23 5.82
CA LYS A 39 26.71 5.14 5.36
C LYS A 39 25.46 4.39 4.89
N GLN A 40 25.63 3.31 4.13
CA GLN A 40 24.53 2.47 3.66
C GLN A 40 23.86 1.72 4.81
N PHE A 41 24.64 1.21 5.76
CA PHE A 41 24.11 0.54 6.95
C PHE A 41 23.25 1.47 7.80
N VAL A 42 23.73 2.70 8.06
CA VAL A 42 22.96 3.69 8.84
C VAL A 42 21.66 4.06 8.14
N ASP A 43 21.70 4.28 6.82
CA ASP A 43 20.49 4.57 6.03
C ASP A 43 19.47 3.43 6.09
N LEU A 44 19.88 2.18 5.88
CA LEU A 44 19.00 1.02 5.98
C LEU A 44 18.39 0.86 7.38
N ARG A 45 19.21 1.07 8.42
CA ARG A 45 18.77 1.01 9.81
C ARG A 45 17.72 2.08 10.10
N ASP A 46 17.97 3.31 9.68
CA ASP A 46 17.04 4.42 9.93
C ASP A 46 15.72 4.21 9.15
N ARG A 47 15.79 3.67 7.93
CA ARG A 47 14.60 3.30 7.13
C ARG A 47 13.76 2.21 7.80
N VAL A 48 14.37 1.12 8.26
CA VAL A 48 13.60 0.02 8.87
C VAL A 48 13.00 0.43 10.22
N GLU A 49 13.72 1.21 11.02
CA GLU A 49 13.19 1.76 12.28
C GLU A 49 12.04 2.74 12.02
N LYS A 50 12.14 3.57 10.98
CA LYS A 50 11.05 4.45 10.58
C LYS A 50 9.83 3.65 10.12
N LYS A 51 10.03 2.61 9.31
CA LYS A 51 8.97 1.73 8.83
C LYS A 51 8.25 1.02 9.98
N ILE A 52 8.97 0.48 10.96
CA ILE A 52 8.38 -0.13 12.16
C ILE A 52 7.55 0.90 12.95
N LYS A 53 8.05 2.13 13.11
CA LYS A 53 7.29 3.21 13.77
C LYS A 53 6.04 3.61 13.00
N GLU A 54 6.07 3.56 11.67
CA GLU A 54 4.89 3.80 10.83
C GLU A 54 3.81 2.74 11.06
N PHE A 55 4.18 1.48 11.38
CA PHE A 55 3.21 0.48 11.80
C PHE A 55 2.56 0.80 13.14
N ASP A 56 3.30 1.40 14.09
CA ASP A 56 2.73 1.77 15.38
C ASP A 56 1.81 2.99 15.31
N ARG A 57 2.01 3.86 14.30
CA ARG A 57 1.28 5.12 14.12
C ARG A 57 0.98 5.39 12.63
N PRO A 58 0.20 4.52 11.97
CA PRO A 58 -0.13 4.74 10.58
C PRO A 58 -1.10 5.92 10.43
N ILE A 59 -1.11 6.55 9.26
CA ILE A 59 -2.04 7.63 8.95
C ILE A 59 -3.39 6.99 8.61
N PHE A 60 -4.34 7.05 9.54
CA PHE A 60 -5.54 6.21 9.57
C PHE A 60 -6.71 6.65 8.70
N GLU A 61 -6.66 7.85 8.13
CA GLU A 61 -7.80 8.38 7.35
C GLU A 61 -8.18 7.46 6.18
N ASP A 62 -7.24 6.61 5.73
CA ASP A 62 -7.42 5.66 4.62
C ASP A 62 -6.77 4.28 4.85
N ALA A 63 -6.46 3.89 6.10
CA ALA A 63 -5.77 2.62 6.39
C ALA A 63 -6.72 1.51 6.90
N LYS A 64 -6.62 0.32 6.31
CA LYS A 64 -7.25 -0.92 6.76
C LYS A 64 -6.20 -1.79 7.45
N VAL A 65 -6.49 -2.22 8.67
CA VAL A 65 -5.58 -3.09 9.43
C VAL A 65 -6.13 -4.51 9.44
N ASN A 66 -5.32 -5.46 8.98
CA ASN A 66 -5.66 -6.88 8.92
C ASN A 66 -4.78 -7.64 9.90
N VAL A 67 -5.39 -8.29 10.89
CA VAL A 67 -4.72 -9.17 11.85
C VAL A 67 -4.69 -10.59 11.28
N LYS A 68 -3.53 -11.24 11.30
CA LYS A 68 -3.30 -12.59 10.78
C LYS A 68 -3.10 -13.58 11.91
N PHE A 69 -3.85 -14.68 11.89
CA PHE A 69 -3.75 -15.76 12.86
C PHE A 69 -2.92 -16.94 12.32
N PRO A 70 -2.33 -17.77 13.20
CA PRO A 70 -1.54 -18.93 12.80
C PRO A 70 -2.29 -19.94 11.92
N ASP A 71 -3.60 -19.99 12.03
CA ASP A 71 -4.49 -20.85 11.24
C ASP A 71 -4.84 -20.28 9.86
N GLY A 72 -4.31 -19.11 9.51
CA GLY A 72 -4.56 -18.43 8.24
C GLY A 72 -5.82 -17.56 8.24
N ARG A 73 -6.57 -17.47 9.34
CA ARG A 73 -7.67 -16.51 9.45
C ARG A 73 -7.14 -15.08 9.41
N ILE A 74 -7.93 -14.19 8.81
CA ILE A 74 -7.66 -12.76 8.73
C ILE A 74 -8.86 -12.03 9.32
N THR A 75 -8.61 -11.08 10.22
CA THR A 75 -9.65 -10.22 10.81
C THR A 75 -9.28 -8.76 10.56
N SER A 76 -10.21 -7.99 10.01
CA SER A 76 -10.02 -6.55 9.83
C SER A 76 -10.44 -5.79 11.08
N VAL A 77 -9.60 -4.88 11.54
CA VAL A 77 -9.88 -3.98 12.67
C VAL A 77 -10.57 -2.71 12.15
N ASP A 78 -11.56 -2.21 12.89
CA ASP A 78 -12.26 -0.97 12.54
C ASP A 78 -11.32 0.24 12.71
N SER A 79 -11.13 1.01 11.65
CA SER A 79 -10.29 2.22 11.66
C SER A 79 -10.66 3.23 12.76
N ARG A 80 -11.91 3.27 13.23
CA ARG A 80 -12.34 4.12 14.35
C ARG A 80 -11.73 3.71 15.67
N GLU A 81 -11.71 2.40 15.94
CA GLU A 81 -11.12 1.85 17.15
C GLU A 81 -9.62 2.13 17.20
N ILE A 82 -8.96 1.99 16.06
CA ILE A 82 -7.53 2.25 15.98
C ILE A 82 -7.19 3.73 16.18
N ASN A 83 -8.00 4.63 15.61
CA ASN A 83 -7.86 6.07 15.84
C ASN A 83 -7.97 6.43 17.32
N ILE A 84 -8.87 5.79 18.06
CA ILE A 84 -9.03 5.99 19.51
C ILE A 84 -7.79 5.51 20.26
N VAL A 85 -7.27 4.33 19.91
CA VAL A 85 -6.09 3.71 20.53
C VAL A 85 -4.85 4.59 20.32
N VAL A 86 -4.59 5.00 19.08
CA VAL A 86 -3.45 5.87 18.77
C VAL A 86 -3.62 7.27 19.35
N GLY A 87 -4.84 7.80 19.38
CA GLY A 87 -5.15 9.05 20.08
C GLY A 87 -4.85 9.01 21.59
N LYS A 88 -4.88 7.81 22.20
CA LYS A 88 -4.48 7.57 23.61
C LYS A 88 -2.97 7.34 23.78
N GLY A 89 -2.19 7.42 22.71
CA GLY A 89 -0.74 7.20 22.71
C GLY A 89 -0.32 5.74 22.77
N ILE A 90 -1.25 4.80 22.61
CA ILE A 90 -0.95 3.35 22.55
C ILE A 90 -0.52 3.02 21.12
N GLY A 91 0.58 2.27 20.98
CA GLY A 91 1.05 1.82 19.66
C GLY A 91 0.14 0.75 19.08
N LEU A 92 -0.04 0.74 17.76
CA LEU A 92 -0.87 -0.27 17.09
C LEU A 92 -0.38 -1.70 17.35
N SER A 93 0.93 -1.95 17.35
CA SER A 93 1.46 -3.28 17.64
C SER A 93 1.07 -3.76 19.04
N GLU A 94 1.21 -2.89 20.05
CA GLU A 94 0.81 -3.18 21.43
C GLU A 94 -0.69 -3.48 21.52
N TYR A 95 -1.52 -2.68 20.84
CA TYR A 95 -2.95 -2.88 20.81
C TYR A 95 -3.35 -4.21 20.16
N VAL A 96 -2.83 -4.50 18.97
CA VAL A 96 -3.18 -5.72 18.22
C VAL A 96 -2.83 -6.96 19.02
N PHE A 97 -1.61 -7.06 19.57
CA PHE A 97 -1.20 -8.25 20.32
C PHE A 97 -1.84 -8.35 21.70
N ARG A 98 -2.43 -7.26 22.22
CA ARG A 98 -3.22 -7.29 23.46
C ARG A 98 -4.67 -7.73 23.20
N GLU A 99 -5.30 -7.19 22.16
CA GLU A 99 -6.71 -7.47 21.82
C GLU A 99 -6.87 -8.82 21.11
N PHE A 100 -5.85 -9.23 20.35
CA PHE A 100 -5.78 -10.50 19.64
C PHE A 100 -4.54 -11.29 20.12
N PRO A 101 -4.60 -11.94 21.30
CA PRO A 101 -3.44 -12.64 21.88
C PRO A 101 -2.89 -13.76 20.98
N ASP A 102 -3.76 -14.38 20.20
CA ASP A 102 -3.40 -15.44 19.25
C ASP A 102 -2.93 -14.90 17.89
N ALA A 103 -2.82 -13.58 17.72
CA ALA A 103 -2.35 -12.98 16.47
C ALA A 103 -0.88 -13.36 16.22
N SER A 104 -0.61 -13.80 15.00
CA SER A 104 0.75 -14.13 14.55
C SER A 104 1.46 -12.96 13.88
N ASP A 105 0.69 -12.02 13.32
CA ASP A 105 1.16 -10.84 12.60
C ASP A 105 -0.02 -9.87 12.35
N PHE A 106 0.28 -8.67 11.85
CA PHE A 106 -0.72 -7.77 11.27
C PHE A 106 -0.16 -6.99 10.10
N GLU A 107 -1.08 -6.53 9.24
CA GLU A 107 -0.79 -5.72 8.08
C GLU A 107 -1.53 -4.40 8.11
N VAL A 108 -0.88 -3.37 7.56
CA VAL A 108 -1.47 -2.06 7.35
C VAL A 108 -1.57 -1.81 5.86
N ILE A 109 -2.80 -1.76 5.35
CA ILE A 109 -3.12 -1.56 3.94
C ILE A 109 -3.66 -0.15 3.77
N TYR A 110 -2.95 0.70 3.04
CA TYR A 110 -3.40 2.06 2.73
C TYR A 110 -4.26 2.05 1.46
N ALA A 111 -5.36 2.79 1.45
CA ALA A 111 -6.22 2.92 0.27
C ALA A 111 -5.40 3.46 -0.92
N GLY A 112 -5.42 2.74 -2.04
CA GLY A 112 -4.56 3.00 -3.20
C GLY A 112 -3.38 2.02 -3.36
N PHE A 113 -3.10 1.19 -2.34
CA PHE A 113 -2.20 0.03 -2.38
C PHE A 113 -2.96 -1.29 -2.18
N GLU A 114 -4.27 -1.30 -2.42
CA GLU A 114 -5.04 -2.54 -2.54
C GLU A 114 -4.45 -3.34 -3.73
N ASP A 115 -3.96 -4.55 -3.46
CA ASP A 115 -3.62 -5.50 -4.49
C ASP A 115 -4.84 -5.64 -5.42
N PRO A 116 -4.71 -5.39 -6.75
CA PRO A 116 -5.80 -5.60 -7.69
C PRO A 116 -6.46 -6.98 -7.55
N LEU A 117 -5.74 -7.98 -7.02
CA LEU A 117 -6.25 -9.31 -6.73
C LEU A 117 -7.26 -9.36 -5.57
N GLU A 118 -7.13 -8.56 -4.50
CA GLU A 118 -8.13 -8.56 -3.40
C GLU A 118 -9.49 -8.01 -3.86
N LYS A 119 -9.47 -7.05 -4.79
CA LYS A 119 -10.70 -6.49 -5.37
C LYS A 119 -11.37 -7.44 -6.36
N ILE A 120 -10.60 -8.37 -6.94
CA ILE A 120 -11.09 -9.45 -7.80
C ILE A 120 -11.52 -10.67 -6.98
N LEU A 121 -10.95 -10.89 -5.79
CA LEU A 121 -11.16 -12.10 -4.97
C LEU A 121 -12.05 -11.93 -3.73
N GLY A 122 -12.53 -10.72 -3.39
CA GLY A 122 -13.83 -10.59 -2.75
C GLY A 122 -13.97 -9.64 -1.55
N LYS A 123 -14.93 -8.75 -1.70
CA LYS A 123 -15.91 -8.37 -0.65
C LYS A 123 -17.28 -8.37 -1.33
N ASP A 124 -17.75 -9.57 -1.68
CA ASP A 124 -19.15 -9.94 -2.01
C ASP A 124 -19.20 -11.47 -2.27
N ALA A 125 -18.42 -12.25 -1.51
CA ALA A 125 -18.43 -13.71 -1.56
C ALA A 125 -19.34 -14.31 -0.47
N ASP A 126 -20.47 -13.64 -0.21
CA ASP A 126 -21.60 -14.23 0.48
C ASP A 126 -22.86 -13.75 -0.26
N ASP A 127 -23.69 -14.69 -0.71
CA ASP A 127 -24.88 -14.51 -1.55
C ASP A 127 -24.67 -14.09 -3.02
N SER A 128 -24.11 -14.99 -3.83
CA SER A 128 -24.71 -15.39 -5.13
C SER A 128 -23.91 -16.51 -5.77
N ARG A 129 -24.48 -17.71 -5.79
CA ARG A 129 -24.15 -18.74 -6.78
C ARG A 129 -24.37 -18.17 -8.18
N LEU A 130 -23.33 -17.65 -8.82
CA LEU A 130 -23.30 -17.48 -10.26
C LEU A 130 -22.43 -18.58 -10.83
N GLU A 131 -23.13 -19.61 -11.31
CA GLU A 131 -22.63 -20.61 -12.24
C GLU A 131 -21.74 -19.92 -13.29
N LEU A 132 -20.44 -20.23 -13.28
CA LEU A 132 -19.55 -19.98 -14.40
C LEU A 132 -19.90 -20.98 -15.52
N GLY A 133 -21.10 -20.79 -16.08
CA GLY A 133 -21.48 -21.34 -17.37
C GLY A 133 -20.73 -20.57 -18.45
N ALA A 134 -19.89 -21.30 -19.17
CA ALA A 134 -19.27 -20.87 -20.40
C ALA A 134 -20.28 -20.19 -21.35
N ASN A 135 -19.79 -19.20 -22.10
CA ASN A 135 -20.47 -18.36 -23.10
C ASN A 135 -21.31 -17.21 -22.55
N ARG A 136 -20.73 -16.00 -22.45
CA ARG A 136 -21.40 -14.75 -22.85
C ARG A 136 -20.41 -13.73 -23.38
N ASP A 137 -20.79 -13.11 -24.49
CA ASP A 137 -20.07 -12.09 -25.23
C ASP A 137 -19.57 -10.93 -24.37
N PHE A 138 -18.29 -10.58 -24.54
CA PHE A 138 -17.66 -9.39 -23.96
C PHE A 138 -18.34 -8.13 -24.53
N LYS A 139 -19.28 -7.56 -23.76
CA LYS A 139 -19.88 -6.25 -24.08
C LYS A 139 -18.93 -5.14 -23.62
N GLY A 140 -18.55 -4.25 -24.54
CA GLY A 140 -17.60 -3.13 -24.34
C GLY A 140 -17.94 -2.11 -23.24
N GLY A 141 -19.07 -2.25 -22.54
CA GLY A 141 -19.42 -1.41 -21.38
C GLY A 141 -18.56 -1.66 -20.13
N MET A 142 -18.09 -2.89 -19.89
CA MET A 142 -17.25 -3.18 -18.69
C MET A 142 -15.83 -2.61 -18.80
N ILE A 143 -15.28 -2.54 -20.02
CA ILE A 143 -13.94 -1.99 -20.26
C ILE A 143 -13.96 -0.47 -20.01
N ARG A 144 -15.03 0.22 -20.42
CA ARG A 144 -15.20 1.65 -20.21
C ARG A 144 -15.19 2.03 -18.73
N GLU A 145 -15.96 1.35 -17.90
CA GLU A 145 -16.00 1.65 -16.46
C GLU A 145 -14.66 1.35 -15.77
N ALA A 146 -13.97 0.29 -16.18
CA ALA A 146 -12.65 -0.04 -15.64
C ALA A 146 -11.61 1.03 -16.01
N VAL A 147 -11.60 1.49 -17.26
CA VAL A 147 -10.69 2.53 -17.74
C VAL A 147 -10.99 3.88 -17.07
N GLU A 148 -12.26 4.27 -16.95
CA GLU A 148 -12.65 5.51 -16.26
C GLU A 148 -12.22 5.51 -14.78
N ARG A 149 -12.32 4.36 -14.08
CA ARG A 149 -11.87 4.22 -12.69
C ARG A 149 -10.35 4.33 -12.56
N ILE A 150 -9.60 3.68 -13.44
CA ILE A 150 -8.12 3.72 -13.46
C ILE A 150 -7.63 5.15 -13.70
N VAL A 151 -8.23 5.87 -14.64
CA VAL A 151 -7.82 7.24 -14.95
C VAL A 151 -8.15 8.21 -13.81
N LYS A 152 -9.31 8.08 -13.17
CA LYS A 152 -9.66 8.86 -11.96
C LYS A 152 -8.67 8.61 -10.81
N LEU A 153 -8.20 7.37 -10.67
CA LEU A 153 -7.16 7.00 -9.69
C LEU A 153 -5.82 7.65 -10.01
N ALA A 154 -5.38 7.61 -11.27
CA ALA A 154 -4.15 8.25 -11.72
C ALA A 154 -4.19 9.77 -11.48
N LEU A 155 -5.31 10.43 -11.77
CA LEU A 155 -5.49 11.86 -11.52
C LEU A 155 -5.45 12.22 -10.04
N LYS A 156 -6.04 11.39 -9.17
CA LYS A 156 -5.96 11.60 -7.72
C LYS A 156 -4.53 11.50 -7.21
N LEU A 157 -3.78 10.49 -7.66
CA LEU A 157 -2.37 10.31 -7.29
C LEU A 157 -1.50 11.47 -7.77
N VAL A 158 -1.66 11.91 -9.01
CA VAL A 158 -0.89 13.03 -9.55
C VAL A 158 -1.21 14.33 -8.83
N ASN A 159 -2.47 14.60 -8.51
CA ASN A 159 -2.84 15.79 -7.73
C ASN A 159 -2.28 15.75 -6.30
N PHE A 160 -2.24 14.59 -5.67
CA PHE A 160 -1.61 14.39 -4.35
C PHE A 160 -0.10 14.61 -4.40
N LEU A 161 0.57 14.05 -5.41
CA LEU A 161 2.00 14.27 -5.63
C LEU A 161 2.29 15.76 -5.91
N PHE A 162 1.49 16.39 -6.75
CA PHE A 162 1.62 17.81 -7.05
C PHE A 162 1.44 18.66 -5.79
N SER A 163 0.39 18.45 -4.99
CA SER A 163 0.17 19.22 -3.75
C SER A 163 1.26 19.00 -2.69
N THR A 164 1.81 17.79 -2.63
CA THR A 164 2.83 17.41 -1.64
C THR A 164 4.22 17.93 -2.01
N TYR A 165 4.59 17.86 -3.29
CA TYR A 165 5.97 18.13 -3.72
C TYR A 165 6.15 19.52 -4.36
N SER A 166 5.08 20.21 -4.78
CA SER A 166 5.17 21.54 -5.41
C SER A 166 5.76 22.63 -4.52
N ARG A 167 5.71 22.49 -3.19
CA ARG A 167 6.35 23.42 -2.25
C ARG A 167 7.83 23.13 -2.01
N ALA A 168 8.29 21.90 -2.22
CA ALA A 168 9.62 21.46 -1.84
C ALA A 168 10.58 21.33 -3.04
N PHE A 169 10.06 21.02 -4.23
CA PHE A 169 10.86 20.78 -5.44
C PHE A 169 10.15 21.37 -6.67
N PRO A 170 10.46 22.63 -7.04
CA PRO A 170 9.79 23.33 -8.15
C PRO A 170 9.93 22.63 -9.50
N ASP A 171 11.10 22.01 -9.76
CA ASP A 171 11.38 21.33 -11.02
C ASP A 171 10.51 20.07 -11.20
N ILE A 172 10.23 19.36 -10.10
CA ILE A 172 9.34 18.19 -10.09
C ILE A 172 7.87 18.61 -10.27
N ALA A 173 7.50 19.82 -9.81
CA ALA A 173 6.15 20.33 -9.96
C ALA A 173 5.77 20.53 -11.43
N GLU A 174 6.70 21.03 -12.25
CA GLU A 174 6.47 21.23 -13.69
C GLU A 174 6.35 19.88 -14.43
N ASP A 175 7.20 18.90 -14.11
CA ASP A 175 7.09 17.54 -14.66
C ASP A 175 5.76 16.87 -14.27
N LEU A 176 5.32 17.04 -13.01
CA LEU A 176 4.03 16.53 -12.54
C LEU A 176 2.84 17.21 -13.23
N ARG A 177 2.98 18.50 -13.57
CA ARG A 177 1.98 19.24 -14.35
C ARG A 177 1.87 18.69 -15.77
N ILE A 178 2.99 18.43 -16.44
CA ILE A 178 3.02 17.81 -17.77
C ILE A 178 2.42 16.40 -17.74
N ILE A 179 2.71 15.60 -16.70
CA ILE A 179 2.13 14.26 -16.53
C ILE A 179 0.61 14.35 -16.34
N LYS A 180 0.15 15.30 -15.51
CA LYS A 180 -1.28 15.56 -15.29
C LYS A 180 -1.98 15.88 -16.62
N ASP A 181 -1.46 16.85 -17.36
CA ASP A 181 -2.06 17.32 -18.60
C ASP A 181 -2.13 16.20 -19.66
N ARG A 182 -1.11 15.34 -19.74
CA ARG A 182 -1.12 14.17 -20.64
C ARG A 182 -2.14 13.10 -20.24
N ILE A 183 -2.36 12.88 -18.95
CA ILE A 183 -3.37 11.94 -18.45
C ILE A 183 -4.78 12.48 -18.73
N GLU A 184 -5.00 13.78 -18.56
CA GLU A 184 -6.26 14.44 -18.92
C GLU A 184 -6.52 14.36 -20.43
N GLU A 185 -5.50 14.59 -21.26
CA GLU A 185 -5.61 14.45 -22.73
C GLU A 185 -5.90 13.01 -23.18
N LEU A 186 -5.28 12.02 -22.53
CA LEU A 186 -5.57 10.60 -22.77
C LEU A 186 -7.01 10.25 -22.36
N PHE A 187 -7.50 10.81 -21.26
CA PHE A 187 -8.87 10.64 -20.82
C PHE A 187 -9.86 11.22 -21.84
N GLU A 188 -9.62 12.45 -22.30
CA GLU A 188 -10.44 13.10 -23.32
C GLU A 188 -10.44 12.30 -24.62
N LYS A 189 -9.27 11.85 -25.10
CA LYS A 189 -9.16 11.00 -26.30
C LYS A 189 -9.90 9.68 -26.16
N ILE A 190 -9.82 9.01 -25.01
CA ILE A 190 -10.58 7.79 -24.74
C ILE A 190 -12.08 8.10 -24.72
N SER A 191 -12.49 9.22 -24.13
CA SER A 191 -13.88 9.68 -24.13
C SER A 191 -14.40 10.18 -25.48
N THR A 192 -13.53 10.44 -26.45
CA THR A 192 -13.92 10.88 -27.81
C THR A 192 -13.80 9.77 -28.85
N THR A 193 -12.95 8.76 -28.62
CA THR A 193 -12.70 7.64 -29.56
C THR A 193 -13.66 6.47 -29.35
N TYR A 194 -14.25 6.33 -28.16
CA TYR A 194 -15.21 5.28 -27.81
C TYR A 194 -16.65 5.80 -27.63
N PHE A 195 -16.94 7.02 -28.10
CA PHE A 195 -18.23 7.71 -28.03
C PHE A 195 -18.62 8.32 -29.37
#